data_AF-A0A969REA2-F1
#
_entry.id   AF-A0A969REA2-F1
#
_cell.length_a   1.000
_cell.length_b   1.000
_cell.length_c   1.000
_cell.angle_alpha   90.00
_cell.angle_beta   90.00
_cell.angle_gamma   90.00
#
_symmetry.space_group_name_H-M   'P 1'
#
loop_
_entity.id
_entity.type
_entity.pdbx_description
1 polymer ?
#
loop_
_entity_poly.entity_id
_entity_poly.type
_entity_poly.pdbx_seq_one_letter_code
_entity_poly.pdbx_strand_id
1 'polypeptide(L)' 'MSYSLAHHRDEAVMVAIAVPGERWEIEFLGDGSVDVEKFVSHGDIAGEEALTELFDRFSESEGTIEWASGVTLASR' A
#
# COMPACT_ATOMS: atom_id res chain seq x y z
N MET A 1 24.45 4.47 -0.56
CA MET A 1 23.15 5.16 -0.71
C MET A 1 22.82 5.16 -2.18
N SER A 2 21.62 4.71 -2.52
CA SER A 2 21.09 4.70 -3.88
C SER A 2 19.76 5.44 -3.90
N TYR A 3 19.38 5.94 -5.07
CA TYR A 3 18.07 6.57 -5.28
C TYR A 3 17.48 6.12 -6.60
N SER A 4 16.15 6.19 -6.71
CA SER A 4 15.41 6.03 -7.95
C SER A 4 14.34 7.11 -8.07
N LEU A 5 13.99 7.44 -9.31
CA LEU A 5 12.88 8.32 -9.64
C LEU A 5 11.67 7.47 -10.03
N ALA A 6 10.49 7.86 -9.56
CA ALA A 6 9.24 7.21 -9.90
C ALA A 6 8.13 8.25 -10.12
N HIS A 7 7.11 7.84 -10.88
CA HIS A 7 5.90 8.63 -11.14
C HIS A 7 4.70 7.77 -10.74
N HIS A 8 4.12 8.06 -9.57
CA HIS A 8 3.00 7.31 -9.00
C HIS A 8 1.64 8.01 -9.18
N ARG A 9 1.64 9.34 -9.41
CA ARG A 9 0.44 10.17 -9.66
C ARG A 9 0.78 11.33 -10.59
N ASP A 10 -0.20 11.77 -11.38
CA ASP A 10 -0.05 12.69 -12.52
C ASP A 10 0.57 14.07 -12.20
N GLU A 11 0.65 14.45 -10.92
CA GLU A 11 1.17 15.75 -10.47
C GLU A 11 2.28 15.63 -9.41
N ALA A 12 2.99 14.50 -9.38
CA ALA A 12 4.11 14.32 -8.46
C ALA A 12 5.30 13.59 -9.09
N VAL A 13 6.50 14.06 -8.77
CA VAL A 13 7.73 13.30 -8.98
C VAL A 13 8.19 12.75 -7.63
N MET A 14 8.31 11.44 -7.53
CA MET A 14 8.82 10.78 -6.32
C MET A 14 10.31 10.47 -6.46
N VAL A 15 11.05 10.80 -5.41
CA VAL A 15 12.42 10.32 -5.18
C VAL A 15 12.37 9.30 -4.05
N ALA A 16 12.67 8.03 -4.37
CA ALA A 16 12.85 6.98 -3.38
C ALA A 16 14.33 6.86 -3.01
N ILE A 17 14.66 6.98 -1.72
CA ILE A 17 16.05 6.95 -1.23
C ILE A 17 16.23 5.75 -0.30
N ALA A 18 17.23 4.93 -0.60
CA ALA A 18 17.65 3.82 0.25
C ALA A 18 18.74 4.29 1.23
N VAL A 19 18.38 4.35 2.51
CA VAL A 19 19.27 4.64 3.64
C VAL A 19 19.44 3.35 4.45
N PRO A 20 20.62 3.03 5.00
CA PRO A 20 20.75 1.83 5.83
C PRO A 20 19.71 1.80 6.97
N GLY A 21 18.84 0.78 6.98
CA GLY A 21 17.76 0.65 7.96
C GLY A 21 16.52 1.51 7.67
N GLU A 22 16.48 2.28 6.59
CA GLU A 22 15.36 3.19 6.30
C GLU A 22 15.06 3.29 4.80
N ARG A 23 13.81 3.48 4.44
CA ARG A 23 13.38 3.89 3.10
C ARG A 23 12.68 5.23 3.22
N TRP A 24 13.11 6.18 2.41
CA TRP A 24 12.49 7.50 2.36
C TRP A 24 11.80 7.67 1.02
N GLU A 25 10.59 8.20 1.06
CA GLU A 25 9.84 8.61 -0.12
C GLU A 25 9.61 10.11 -0.02
N ILE A 26 10.11 10.84 -1.02
CA ILE A 26 9.99 12.30 -1.10
C ILE A 26 9.23 12.61 -2.39
N GLU A 27 8.05 13.22 -2.26
CA GLU A 27 7.27 13.64 -3.41
C GLU A 27 7.31 15.15 -3.57
N PHE A 28 7.71 15.59 -4.77
CA PHE A 28 7.63 16.99 -5.19
C PHE A 28 6.35 17.17 -5.99
N LEU A 29 5.43 17.97 -5.46
CA LEU A 29 4.09 18.14 -6.01
C LEU A 29 4.01 19.30 -7.00
N GLY A 30 3.00 19.26 -7.87
CA GLY A 30 2.76 20.27 -8.89
C GLY A 30 2.50 21.68 -8.35
N ASP A 31 2.03 21.79 -7.11
CA ASP A 31 1.83 23.07 -6.41
C ASP A 31 3.10 23.58 -5.70
N GLY A 32 4.21 22.83 -5.80
CA GLY A 32 5.50 23.16 -5.19
C GLY A 32 5.64 22.72 -3.73
N SER A 33 4.62 22.10 -3.14
CA SER A 33 4.75 21.46 -1.82
C SER A 33 5.56 20.16 -1.91
N VAL A 34 6.04 19.70 -0.75
CA VAL A 34 6.88 18.50 -0.63
C VAL A 34 6.33 17.62 0.48
N ASP A 35 5.97 16.39 0.12
CA ASP A 35 5.61 15.34 1.08
C ASP A 35 6.85 14.48 1.36
N VAL A 36 7.09 14.16 2.64
CA VAL A 36 8.20 13.29 3.06
C VAL A 36 7.66 12.20 3.98
N GLU A 37 7.82 10.96 3.57
CA GLU A 37 7.52 9.79 4.38
C GLU A 37 8.78 8.97 4.65
N LYS A 38 8.94 8.52 5.90
CA LYS A 38 10.07 7.73 6.37
C LYS A 38 9.60 6.39 6.90
N PHE A 39 10.04 5.32 6.25
CA PHE A 39 9.86 3.95 6.70
C PHE A 39 11.13 3.50 7.42
N VAL A 40 11.01 3.09 8.69
CA VAL A 40 12.14 2.57 9.49
C VAL A 40 12.03 1.06 9.55
N SER A 41 13.10 0.38 9.17
CA SER A 41 13.21 -1.07 9.34
C SER A 41 13.47 -1.38 10.81
N HIS A 42 12.78 -2.38 11.33
CA HIS A 42 13.06 -2.95 12.65
C HIS A 42 14.30 -3.87 12.65
N GLY A 43 14.93 -4.08 11.48
CA GLY A 43 16.14 -4.89 11.32
C GLY A 43 15.86 -6.39 11.10
N ASP A 44 14.63 -6.83 11.35
CA ASP A 44 14.21 -8.22 11.19
C ASP A 44 13.69 -8.49 9.78
N ILE A 45 14.03 -9.67 9.25
CA ILE A 45 13.49 -10.20 7.99
C ILE A 45 12.62 -11.40 8.36
N ALA A 46 11.31 -11.29 8.13
CA ALA A 46 10.36 -12.38 8.37
C ALA A 46 10.44 -13.44 7.26
N GLY A 47 10.06 -14.68 7.59
CA GLY A 47 9.89 -15.76 6.63
C GLY A 47 8.55 -15.69 5.88
N GLU A 48 8.26 -16.74 5.11
CA GLU A 48 7.03 -16.83 4.31
C GLU A 48 5.74 -16.83 5.13
N GLU A 49 5.82 -17.20 6.42
CA GLU A 49 4.71 -17.16 7.36
C GLU A 49 4.09 -15.76 7.52
N ALA A 50 4.88 -14.70 7.31
CA ALA A 50 4.37 -13.33 7.33
C ALA A 50 3.38 -13.03 6.21
N LEU A 51 3.43 -13.77 5.08
CA LEU A 51 2.43 -13.66 4.03
C LEU A 51 1.08 -14.22 4.50
N THR A 52 1.09 -15.35 5.19
CA THR A 52 -0.12 -15.94 5.78
C THR A 52 -0.74 -14.99 6.79
N GLU A 53 0.06 -14.41 7.70
CA GLU A 53 -0.43 -13.41 8.66
C GLU A 53 -1.10 -12.22 7.97
N LEU A 54 -0.52 -11.74 6.85
CA LEU A 54 -1.07 -10.63 6.08
C LEU A 54 -2.43 -10.99 5.46
N PHE A 55 -2.59 -12.20 4.91
CA PHE A 55 -3.88 -12.66 4.40
C PHE A 55 -4.91 -12.85 5.51
N ASP A 56 -4.54 -13.48 6.62
CA ASP A 56 -5.45 -13.71 7.75
C ASP A 56 -5.97 -12.39 8.34
N ARG A 57 -5.13 -11.35 8.35
CA ARG A 57 -5.48 -10.04 8.91
C ARG A 57 -6.36 -9.20 7.99
N PHE A 58 -6.17 -9.29 6.68
CA PHE A 58 -6.79 -8.37 5.71
C PHE A 58 -7.73 -9.03 4.70
N SER A 59 -7.90 -10.35 4.75
CA SER A 59 -9.01 -10.98 4.03
C SER A 59 -10.32 -10.67 4.76
N GLU A 60 -11.19 -9.90 4.11
CA GLU A 60 -12.57 -9.77 4.58
C GLU A 60 -13.21 -11.17 4.52
N SER A 61 -13.75 -11.67 5.64
CA SER A 61 -14.82 -12.67 5.50
C SER A 61 -15.97 -11.90 4.85
N GLU A 62 -16.32 -12.19 3.60
CA GLU A 62 -17.51 -11.61 2.98
C GLU A 62 -18.69 -11.86 3.92
N GLY A 63 -19.07 -10.83 4.67
CA GLY A 63 -20.22 -10.88 5.55
C GLY A 63 -21.40 -11.24 4.67
N THR A 64 -22.09 -12.33 5.00
CA THR A 64 -23.30 -12.75 4.30
C THR A 64 -24.24 -11.55 4.21
N ILE A 65 -24.40 -11.00 3.00
CA ILE A 65 -25.43 -10.00 2.74
C ILE A 65 -26.74 -10.76 2.67
N GLU A 66 -27.40 -10.91 3.82
CA GLU A 66 -28.81 -11.26 3.86
C GLU A 66 -29.57 -10.05 3.31
N TRP A 67 -29.81 -10.05 1.99
CA TRP A 67 -30.73 -9.09 1.40
C TRP A 67 -32.10 -9.37 2.01
N ALA A 68 -32.60 -8.44 2.82
CA ALA A 68 -34.01 -8.49 3.18
C ALA A 68 -34.84 -8.07 1.98
N SER A 69 -35.76 -8.94 1.56
CA SER A 69 -36.92 -8.75 0.67
C SER A 69 -36.75 -9.28 -0.77
N GLY A 70 -37.53 -10.33 -1.06
CA GLY A 70 -37.51 -11.21 -2.24
C GLY A 70 -37.55 -10.53 -3.60
N VAL A 71 -36.40 -10.47 -4.27
CA VAL A 71 -36.33 -10.33 -5.72
C VAL A 71 -35.36 -11.37 -6.28
N THR A 72 -35.91 -12.40 -6.93
CA THR A 72 -35.14 -13.33 -7.77
C THR A 72 -35.08 -12.75 -9.18
N LEU A 73 -33.88 -12.45 -9.68
CA LEU A 73 -33.65 -12.20 -11.11
C LEU A 73 -32.87 -13.36 -11.70
N ALA A 74 -33.53 -14.15 -12.56
CA ALA A 74 -32.86 -15.18 -13.34
C ALA A 74 -31.98 -14.51 -14.42
N SER A 75 -30.67 -14.71 -14.34
CA SER A 75 -29.73 -14.37 -15.41
C SER A 75 -29.94 -15.31 -16.60
N ARG A 76 -30.10 -14.73 -17.80
CA ARG A 76 -30.01 -15.46 -19.08
C ARG A 76 -28.58 -15.81 -19.41
#